data_AF-A0A2E4KGF7-F1
#
_entry.id   AF-A0A2E4KGF7-F1
#
_cell.length_a   1.000
_cell.length_b   1.000
_cell.length_c   1.000
_cell.angle_alpha   90.00
_cell.angle_beta   90.00
_cell.angle_gamma   90.00
#
_symmetry.space_group_name_H-M   'P 1'
#
loop_
_entity.id
_entity.type
_entity.pdbx_description
1 polymer ?
#
loop_
_entity_poly.entity_id
_entity_poly.type
_entity_poly.pdbx_seq_one_letter_code
_entity_poly.pdbx_strand_id
1 'polypeptide(L)'
;MQNSIENILNKFNNSILKINWFDNIGQNLQKETKNHTFKYASYLSPRIKEKVDIIKTASTWTHAKSIINNPDCELFIWGEEKRDENALYNDILRKTSEKDLQKYLSLIAQTSNESINNMLIKVAKKNNIEDPYFVKVAGGAAALACYQKALIVANENLTNHIFNTKFKIYTSGHWPLTMLKSFFWVF
;
A
#
# COMPACT_ATOMS: atom_id res chain seq x y z
N MET A 1 -6.44 3.45 28.48
CA MET A 1 -6.06 3.79 27.09
C MET A 1 -5.20 2.71 26.42
N GLN A 2 -4.17 2.15 27.07
CA GLN A 2 -3.29 1.12 26.48
C GLN A 2 -4.04 -0.12 25.92
N ASN A 3 -5.11 -0.56 26.60
CA ASN A 3 -6.00 -1.64 26.13
C ASN A 3 -6.78 -1.31 24.83
N SER A 4 -6.86 -0.05 24.38
CA SER A 4 -7.59 0.32 23.15
C SER A 4 -6.75 0.05 21.89
N ILE A 5 -5.50 0.54 21.88
CA ILE A 5 -4.61 0.48 20.72
C ILE A 5 -4.25 -0.97 20.40
N GLU A 6 -3.92 -1.77 21.42
CA GLU A 6 -3.63 -3.20 21.26
C GLU A 6 -4.79 -3.95 20.58
N ASN A 7 -6.01 -3.77 21.10
CA ASN A 7 -7.19 -4.44 20.55
C ASN A 7 -7.45 -4.04 19.10
N ILE A 8 -7.27 -2.76 18.76
CA ILE A 8 -7.43 -2.26 17.39
C ILE A 8 -6.36 -2.85 16.46
N LEU A 9 -5.10 -2.89 16.89
CA LEU A 9 -4.00 -3.45 16.09
C LEU A 9 -4.13 -4.97 15.91
N ASN A 10 -4.56 -5.71 16.94
CA ASN A 10 -4.84 -7.15 16.83
C ASN A 10 -6.00 -7.42 15.88
N LYS A 11 -7.09 -6.62 15.97
CA LYS A 11 -8.22 -6.71 15.02
C LYS A 11 -7.77 -6.42 13.59
N PHE A 12 -6.93 -5.42 13.40
CA PHE A 12 -6.36 -5.11 12.09
C PHE A 12 -5.47 -6.25 11.59
N ASN A 13 -4.59 -6.79 12.43
CA ASN A 13 -3.73 -7.92 12.07
C ASN A 13 -4.53 -9.12 11.55
N ASN A 14 -5.61 -9.48 12.25
CA ASN A 14 -6.49 -10.57 11.82
C ASN A 14 -7.24 -10.26 10.51
N SER A 15 -7.49 -8.99 10.19
CA SER A 15 -8.12 -8.60 8.94
C SER A 15 -7.21 -8.78 7.72
N ILE A 16 -5.89 -8.71 7.90
CA ILE A 16 -4.89 -8.88 6.83
C ILE A 16 -5.02 -10.25 6.16
N LEU A 17 -5.30 -11.28 6.96
CA LEU A 17 -5.45 -12.66 6.51
C LEU A 17 -6.65 -12.90 5.59
N LYS A 18 -7.61 -11.96 5.57
CA LYS A 18 -8.87 -12.08 4.80
C LYS A 18 -8.81 -11.36 3.45
N ILE A 19 -7.70 -10.68 3.15
CA ILE A 19 -7.59 -9.85 1.94
C ILE A 19 -7.10 -10.70 0.78
N ASN A 20 -7.78 -10.60 -0.36
CA ASN A 20 -7.38 -11.22 -1.62
C ASN A 20 -6.34 -10.34 -2.32
N TRP A 21 -5.12 -10.33 -1.76
CA TRP A 21 -4.03 -9.50 -2.28
C TRP A 21 -3.74 -9.81 -3.75
N PHE A 22 -3.61 -8.77 -4.57
CA PHE A 22 -3.19 -8.85 -5.98
C PHE A 22 -4.10 -9.69 -6.91
N ASP A 23 -5.35 -9.99 -6.52
CA ASP A 23 -6.23 -10.84 -7.34
C ASP A 23 -6.68 -10.17 -8.67
N ASN A 24 -6.56 -8.85 -8.76
CA ASN A 24 -6.97 -8.03 -9.90
C ASN A 24 -5.79 -7.36 -10.64
N ILE A 25 -4.56 -7.84 -10.45
CA ILE A 25 -3.41 -7.30 -11.19
C ILE A 25 -3.62 -7.44 -12.71
N GLY A 26 -3.18 -6.43 -13.44
CA GLY A 26 -3.30 -6.32 -14.88
C GLY A 26 -4.71 -5.99 -15.38
N GLN A 27 -5.71 -5.94 -14.50
CA GLN A 27 -7.09 -5.65 -14.86
C GLN A 27 -7.40 -4.15 -14.80
N ASN A 28 -8.40 -3.72 -15.56
CA ASN A 28 -8.89 -2.35 -15.49
C ASN A 28 -9.48 -2.04 -14.12
N LEU A 29 -9.22 -0.84 -13.62
CA LEU A 29 -9.75 -0.39 -12.34
C LEU A 29 -11.27 -0.23 -12.37
N GLN A 30 -11.94 -0.79 -11.37
CA GLN A 30 -13.34 -0.49 -11.11
C GLN A 30 -13.52 0.97 -10.65
N LYS A 31 -14.74 1.50 -10.77
CA LYS A 31 -15.05 2.92 -10.45
C LYS A 31 -14.57 3.33 -9.06
N GLU A 32 -14.81 2.50 -8.04
CA GLU A 32 -14.41 2.81 -6.67
C GLU A 32 -12.89 2.83 -6.50
N THR A 33 -12.19 1.81 -7.00
CA THR A 33 -10.72 1.76 -6.99
C THR A 33 -10.12 2.93 -7.75
N LYS A 34 -10.68 3.29 -8.91
CA LYS A 34 -10.24 4.45 -9.70
C LYS A 34 -10.35 5.76 -8.90
N ASN A 35 -11.41 5.94 -8.10
CA ASN A 35 -11.56 7.11 -7.22
C ASN A 35 -10.48 7.14 -6.13
N HIS A 36 -10.15 5.98 -5.53
CA HIS A 36 -9.10 5.89 -4.52
C HIS A 36 -7.73 6.15 -5.13
N THR A 37 -7.44 5.54 -6.28
CA THR A 37 -6.22 5.79 -7.04
C THR A 37 -6.08 7.26 -7.43
N PHE A 38 -7.16 7.91 -7.87
CA PHE A 38 -7.14 9.35 -8.19
C PHE A 38 -6.81 10.21 -6.98
N LYS A 39 -7.45 9.93 -5.84
CA LYS A 39 -7.18 10.64 -4.58
C LYS A 39 -5.74 10.43 -4.11
N TYR A 40 -5.21 9.20 -4.26
CA TYR A 40 -3.82 8.89 -3.95
C TYR A 40 -2.84 9.61 -4.89
N ALA A 41 -3.03 9.50 -6.21
CA ALA A 41 -2.21 10.19 -7.19
C ALA A 41 -2.20 11.72 -7.01
N SER A 42 -3.34 12.31 -6.68
CA SER A 42 -3.47 13.76 -6.43
C SER A 42 -2.73 14.23 -5.18
N TYR A 43 -2.56 13.34 -4.20
CA TYR A 43 -1.72 13.62 -3.02
C TYR A 43 -0.24 13.59 -3.39
N LEU A 44 0.19 12.58 -4.16
CA LEU A 44 1.60 12.41 -4.52
C LEU A 44 2.11 13.53 -5.44
N SER A 45 1.25 14.06 -6.31
CA SER A 45 1.62 15.16 -7.19
C SER A 45 0.47 16.16 -7.33
N PRO A 46 0.53 17.29 -6.60
CA PRO A 46 -0.47 18.35 -6.68
C PRO A 46 -0.61 18.96 -8.09
N ARG A 47 0.41 18.80 -8.94
CA ARG A 47 0.41 19.26 -10.35
C ARG A 47 -0.57 18.49 -11.24
N ILE A 48 -1.12 17.38 -10.73
CA ILE A 48 -1.96 16.44 -11.48
C ILE A 48 -3.46 16.69 -11.23
N LYS A 49 -3.81 17.66 -10.36
CA LYS A 49 -5.18 17.96 -9.92
C LYS A 49 -6.21 18.24 -11.03
N GLU A 50 -5.80 18.41 -12.29
CA GLU A 50 -6.67 18.86 -13.39
C GLU A 50 -6.85 17.86 -14.55
N LYS A 51 -6.34 16.62 -14.47
CA LYS A 51 -6.52 15.65 -15.57
C LYS A 51 -7.14 14.33 -15.10
N VAL A 52 -8.31 13.99 -15.63
CA VAL A 52 -9.06 12.75 -15.30
C VAL A 52 -8.41 11.50 -15.90
N ASP A 53 -7.60 11.64 -16.96
CA ASP A 53 -6.94 10.54 -17.69
C ASP A 53 -5.50 10.24 -17.23
N ILE A 54 -5.19 10.56 -15.98
CA ILE A 54 -3.86 10.38 -15.39
C ILE A 54 -3.59 8.94 -14.97
N ILE A 55 -4.64 8.13 -14.75
CA ILE A 55 -4.48 6.77 -14.24
C ILE A 55 -4.33 5.82 -15.42
N LYS A 56 -3.24 5.05 -15.43
CA LYS A 56 -2.97 4.00 -16.43
C LYS A 56 -2.78 2.66 -15.74
N THR A 57 -3.23 1.60 -16.41
CA THR A 57 -3.02 0.22 -15.97
C THR A 57 -1.89 -0.40 -16.76
N ALA A 58 -0.91 -0.99 -16.07
CA ALA A 58 0.04 -1.91 -16.66
C ALA A 58 -0.61 -3.30 -16.72
N SER A 59 -1.01 -3.78 -17.89
CA SER A 59 -1.75 -5.05 -18.00
C SER A 59 -0.87 -6.31 -17.81
N THR A 60 0.45 -6.16 -17.83
CA THR A 60 1.40 -7.28 -17.72
C THR A 60 2.52 -6.96 -16.74
N TRP A 61 3.11 -8.01 -16.17
CA TRP A 61 4.26 -7.86 -15.29
C TRP A 61 5.44 -7.20 -16.01
N THR A 62 5.74 -7.57 -17.26
CA THR A 62 6.82 -6.96 -18.02
C THR A 62 6.67 -5.44 -18.12
N HIS A 63 5.45 -4.96 -18.34
CA HIS A 63 5.16 -3.53 -18.38
C HIS A 63 5.29 -2.89 -16.98
N ALA A 64 4.66 -3.48 -15.95
CA ALA A 64 4.77 -3.00 -14.58
C ALA A 64 6.23 -2.92 -14.10
N LYS A 65 7.04 -3.94 -14.40
CA LYS A 65 8.47 -4.00 -14.12
C LYS A 65 9.24 -2.87 -14.80
N SER A 66 8.92 -2.57 -16.07
CA SER A 66 9.55 -1.45 -16.79
C SER A 66 9.24 -0.10 -16.15
N ILE A 67 8.05 0.05 -15.55
CA ILE A 67 7.64 1.27 -14.86
C ILE A 67 8.39 1.40 -13.54
N ILE A 68 8.34 0.39 -12.65
CA ILE A 68 8.97 0.49 -11.32
C ILE A 68 10.51 0.61 -11.38
N ASN A 69 11.13 0.10 -12.45
CA ASN A 69 12.58 0.20 -12.65
C ASN A 69 13.00 1.44 -13.45
N ASN A 70 12.04 2.29 -13.85
CA ASN A 70 12.36 3.49 -14.60
C ASN A 70 13.11 4.50 -13.71
N PRO A 71 14.27 5.02 -14.14
CA PRO A 71 15.05 5.97 -13.34
C PRO A 71 14.35 7.33 -13.16
N ASP A 72 13.43 7.69 -14.06
CA ASP A 72 12.64 8.93 -13.98
C ASP A 72 11.43 8.79 -13.03
N CYS A 73 11.26 7.63 -12.39
CA CYS A 73 10.26 7.48 -11.33
C CYS A 73 10.54 8.51 -10.24
N GLU A 74 9.53 9.34 -9.95
CA GLU A 74 9.71 10.49 -9.08
C GLU A 74 10.00 10.07 -7.63
N LEU A 75 11.29 10.07 -7.26
CA LEU A 75 11.78 9.80 -5.90
C LEU A 75 11.19 10.77 -4.85
N PHE A 76 10.74 11.96 -5.26
CA PHE A 76 10.11 12.97 -4.41
C PHE A 76 8.89 12.44 -3.65
N ILE A 77 8.16 11.50 -4.25
CA ILE A 77 6.95 10.90 -3.71
C ILE A 77 7.20 10.15 -2.40
N TRP A 78 8.38 9.55 -2.24
CA TRP A 78 8.75 8.81 -1.03
C TRP A 78 9.00 9.75 0.16
N GLY A 79 9.38 11.00 -0.09
CA GLY A 79 9.62 11.99 0.96
C GLY A 79 8.36 12.36 1.72
N GLU A 80 7.25 12.59 1.00
CA GLU A 80 5.97 12.96 1.61
C GLU A 80 5.38 11.80 2.42
N GLU A 81 5.39 10.57 1.88
CA GLU A 81 4.95 9.41 2.66
C GLU A 81 5.82 9.19 3.90
N LYS A 82 7.15 9.34 3.79
CA LYS A 82 8.01 9.14 4.96
C LYS A 82 7.78 10.19 6.04
N ARG A 83 7.46 11.43 5.65
CA ARG A 83 7.09 12.51 6.58
C ARG A 83 5.82 12.17 7.36
N ASP A 84 4.76 11.77 6.66
CA ASP A 84 3.49 11.35 7.27
C ASP A 84 3.67 10.15 8.20
N GLU A 85 4.45 9.15 7.76
CA GLU A 85 4.77 7.97 8.55
C GLU A 85 5.44 8.35 9.87
N ASN A 86 6.47 9.21 9.82
CA ASN A 86 7.18 9.68 11.01
C ASN A 86 6.26 10.48 11.94
N ALA A 87 5.39 11.34 11.39
CA ALA A 87 4.44 12.12 12.18
C ALA A 87 3.48 11.20 12.94
N LEU A 88 2.87 10.23 12.24
CA LEU A 88 1.96 9.26 12.83
C LEU A 88 2.64 8.41 13.90
N TYR A 89 3.87 7.94 13.63
CA TYR A 89 4.64 7.15 14.59
C TYR A 89 4.88 7.95 15.88
N ASN A 90 5.36 9.19 15.75
CA ASN A 90 5.63 10.07 16.89
C ASN A 90 4.36 10.41 17.69
N ASP A 91 3.22 10.60 17.01
CA ASP A 91 1.94 10.84 17.69
C ASP A 91 1.45 9.65 18.51
N ILE A 92 1.74 8.42 18.07
CA ILE A 92 1.45 7.21 18.84
C ILE A 92 2.37 7.13 20.06
N LEU A 93 3.66 7.44 19.91
CA LEU A 93 4.64 7.41 21.01
C LEU A 93 4.32 8.39 22.15
N ARG A 94 3.52 9.43 21.88
CA ARG A 94 2.98 10.32 22.94
C ARG A 94 1.96 9.62 23.84
N LYS A 95 1.42 8.47 23.42
CA LYS A 95 0.30 7.75 24.08
C LYS A 95 0.67 6.33 24.52
N THR A 96 1.75 5.74 24.02
CA THR A 96 2.21 4.38 24.32
C THR A 96 3.73 4.30 24.33
N SER A 97 4.27 3.25 24.94
CA SER A 97 5.71 2.98 24.88
C SER A 97 6.14 2.53 23.48
N GLU A 98 7.36 2.89 23.09
CA GLU A 98 7.95 2.44 21.83
C GLU A 98 8.06 0.91 21.76
N LYS A 99 8.46 0.27 22.87
CA LYS A 99 8.57 -1.19 22.96
C LYS A 99 7.24 -1.89 22.64
N ASP A 100 6.13 -1.39 23.19
CA ASP A 100 4.82 -1.96 22.94
C ASP A 100 4.39 -1.74 21.48
N LEU A 101 4.60 -0.54 20.94
CA LEU A 101 4.28 -0.25 19.55
C LEU A 101 5.07 -1.15 18.59
N GLN A 102 6.39 -1.26 18.79
CA GLN A 102 7.26 -2.10 17.96
C GLN A 102 6.86 -3.58 18.02
N LYS A 103 6.44 -4.08 19.18
CA LYS A 103 5.91 -5.45 19.32
C LYS A 103 4.74 -5.69 18.37
N TYR A 104 3.75 -4.80 18.34
CA TYR A 104 2.58 -4.96 17.46
C TYR A 104 2.91 -4.73 15.98
N LEU A 105 3.74 -3.75 15.66
CA LEU A 105 4.16 -3.50 14.27
C LEU A 105 4.97 -4.69 13.71
N SER A 106 5.79 -5.34 14.55
CA SER A 106 6.52 -6.57 14.17
C SER A 106 5.59 -7.74 13.89
N LEU A 107 4.54 -7.91 14.71
CA LEU A 107 3.53 -8.94 14.49
C LEU A 107 2.77 -8.72 13.17
N ILE A 108 2.43 -7.47 12.86
CA ILE A 108 1.79 -7.09 11.59
C ILE A 108 2.74 -7.32 10.42
N ALA A 109 4.02 -6.99 10.55
CA ALA A 109 5.01 -7.24 9.52
C ALA A 109 5.15 -8.74 9.23
N GLN A 110 5.22 -9.59 10.26
CA GLN A 110 5.27 -11.04 10.11
C GLN A 110 4.00 -11.59 9.42
N THR A 111 2.83 -11.23 9.94
CA THR A 111 1.53 -11.72 9.44
C THR A 111 1.30 -11.28 8.00
N SER A 112 1.61 -10.02 7.67
CA SER A 112 1.46 -9.49 6.32
C SER A 112 2.44 -10.17 5.35
N ASN A 113 3.72 -10.32 5.72
CA ASN A 113 4.70 -10.99 4.86
C ASN A 113 4.30 -12.42 4.50
N GLU A 114 3.90 -13.23 5.49
CA GLU A 114 3.45 -14.61 5.23
C GLU A 114 2.19 -14.66 4.36
N SER A 115 1.16 -13.90 4.73
CA SER A 115 -0.13 -13.90 4.03
C SER A 115 0.00 -13.40 2.58
N ILE A 116 0.71 -12.28 2.40
CA ILE A 116 0.88 -11.64 1.09
C ILE A 116 1.74 -12.51 0.18
N ASN A 117 2.88 -13.04 0.66
CA ASN A 117 3.76 -13.86 -0.18
C ASN A 117 3.08 -15.15 -0.63
N ASN A 118 2.34 -15.81 0.27
CA ASN A 118 1.55 -16.99 -0.08
C ASN A 118 0.51 -16.70 -1.17
N MET A 119 -0.12 -15.52 -1.13
CA MET A 119 -1.06 -15.10 -2.16
C MET A 119 -0.34 -14.73 -3.47
N LEU A 120 0.76 -14.00 -3.41
CA LEU A 120 1.56 -13.60 -4.57
C LEU A 120 2.11 -14.80 -5.34
N ILE A 121 2.54 -15.88 -4.67
CA ILE A 121 2.96 -17.12 -5.32
C ILE A 121 1.81 -17.72 -6.16
N LYS A 122 0.59 -17.75 -5.61
CA LYS A 122 -0.59 -18.23 -6.33
C LYS A 122 -0.95 -17.32 -7.51
N VAL A 123 -0.91 -16.01 -7.29
CA VAL A 123 -1.18 -14.99 -8.33
C VAL A 123 -0.14 -15.06 -9.44
N ALA A 124 1.14 -15.21 -9.11
CA ALA A 124 2.22 -15.35 -10.08
C ALA A 124 1.99 -16.59 -10.96
N LYS A 125 1.67 -17.74 -10.35
CA LYS A 125 1.33 -18.96 -11.08
C LYS A 125 0.08 -18.78 -11.98
N LYS A 126 -0.99 -18.17 -11.47
CA LYS A 126 -2.23 -17.90 -12.22
C LYS A 126 -1.98 -17.04 -13.47
N ASN A 127 -1.03 -16.12 -13.40
CA ASN A 127 -0.73 -15.15 -14.45
C ASN A 127 0.54 -15.50 -15.26
N ASN A 128 1.12 -16.70 -15.08
CA ASN A 128 2.37 -17.12 -15.72
C ASN A 128 3.54 -16.14 -15.52
N ILE A 129 3.67 -15.58 -14.32
CA ILE A 129 4.78 -14.70 -13.95
C ILE A 129 5.88 -15.55 -13.30
N GLU A 130 6.93 -15.84 -14.06
CA GLU A 130 8.06 -16.66 -13.60
C GLU A 130 9.16 -15.86 -12.89
N ASP A 131 9.11 -14.53 -13.01
CA ASP A 131 10.13 -13.64 -12.48
C ASP A 131 10.03 -13.53 -10.94
N PRO A 132 11.00 -14.06 -10.17
CA PRO A 132 10.97 -14.01 -8.70
C PRO A 132 11.04 -12.58 -8.15
N TYR A 133 11.47 -11.61 -8.97
CA TYR A 133 11.44 -10.20 -8.60
C TYR A 133 10.02 -9.74 -8.28
N PHE A 134 9.00 -10.23 -9.00
CA PHE A 134 7.60 -9.85 -8.80
C PHE A 134 7.15 -10.04 -7.36
N VAL A 135 7.31 -11.26 -6.82
CA VAL A 135 6.89 -11.60 -5.45
C VAL A 135 7.64 -10.72 -4.44
N LYS A 136 8.94 -10.52 -4.65
CA LYS A 136 9.78 -9.70 -3.76
C LYS A 136 9.30 -8.25 -3.69
N VAL A 137 9.11 -7.58 -4.83
CA VAL A 137 8.78 -6.14 -4.83
C VAL A 137 7.32 -5.87 -4.51
N ALA A 138 6.39 -6.68 -5.02
CA ALA A 138 4.98 -6.54 -4.72
C ALA A 138 4.72 -6.83 -3.23
N GLY A 139 5.35 -7.89 -2.70
CA GLY A 139 5.25 -8.27 -1.29
C GLY A 139 5.73 -7.17 -0.36
N GLY A 140 6.93 -6.63 -0.62
CA GLY A 140 7.47 -5.51 0.16
C GLY A 140 6.59 -4.26 0.12
N ALA A 141 6.05 -3.92 -1.05
CA ALA A 141 5.20 -2.74 -1.21
C ALA A 141 3.85 -2.86 -0.47
N ALA A 142 3.22 -4.03 -0.51
CA ALA A 142 1.98 -4.28 0.24
C ALA A 142 2.22 -4.43 1.75
N ALA A 143 3.35 -5.02 2.17
CA ALA A 143 3.75 -5.07 3.58
C ALA A 143 3.96 -3.65 4.15
N LEU A 144 4.61 -2.77 3.39
CA LEU A 144 4.73 -1.35 3.76
C LEU A 144 3.36 -0.67 3.87
N ALA A 145 2.43 -0.96 2.97
CA ALA A 145 1.07 -0.44 3.08
C ALA A 145 0.33 -0.95 4.34
N CYS A 146 0.58 -2.20 4.75
CA CYS A 146 0.06 -2.74 6.02
C CYS A 146 0.65 -2.00 7.22
N TYR A 147 1.96 -1.74 7.22
CA TYR A 147 2.62 -0.95 8.26
C TYR A 147 2.03 0.46 8.36
N GLN A 148 1.93 1.17 7.24
CA GLN A 148 1.35 2.51 7.17
C GLN A 148 -0.10 2.52 7.66
N LYS A 149 -0.89 1.51 7.28
CA LYS A 149 -2.27 1.35 7.77
C LYS A 149 -2.33 1.06 9.28
N ALA A 150 -1.38 0.31 9.82
CA ALA A 150 -1.27 0.05 11.25
C ALA A 150 -1.11 1.35 12.04
N LEU A 151 -0.25 2.26 11.57
CA LEU A 151 -0.07 3.58 12.18
C LEU A 151 -1.35 4.42 12.17
N ILE A 152 -2.16 4.32 11.10
CA ILE A 152 -3.45 5.01 11.03
C ILE A 152 -4.46 4.46 12.03
N VAL A 153 -4.59 3.14 12.11
CA VAL A 153 -5.57 2.56 13.04
C VAL A 153 -5.17 2.78 14.49
N ALA A 154 -3.86 2.84 14.79
CA ALA A 154 -3.36 3.16 16.13
C ALA A 154 -3.57 4.63 16.54
N ASN A 155 -3.74 5.55 15.59
CA ASN A 155 -3.88 6.97 15.90
C ASN A 155 -5.31 7.44 16.27
N GLU A 156 -6.33 6.58 16.13
CA GLU A 156 -7.77 6.91 16.29
C GLU A 156 -8.24 8.07 15.35
N ASN A 157 -9.46 8.02 14.82
CA ASN A 157 -10.08 9.10 14.02
C ASN A 157 -9.43 9.54 12.69
N LEU A 158 -8.38 8.88 12.20
CA LEU A 158 -7.73 9.21 10.91
C LEU A 158 -8.31 8.46 9.70
N THR A 159 -9.63 8.26 9.65
CA THR A 159 -10.31 7.49 8.58
C THR A 159 -10.09 8.07 7.18
N ASN A 160 -9.87 9.38 7.07
CA ASN A 160 -9.66 10.08 5.79
C ASN A 160 -8.20 10.19 5.35
N HIS A 161 -7.25 9.65 6.11
CA HIS A 161 -5.82 9.74 5.80
C HIS A 161 -5.45 9.06 4.47
N ILE A 162 -4.40 9.55 3.82
CA ILE A 162 -4.01 9.08 2.50
C ILE A 162 -3.57 7.61 2.48
N PHE A 163 -2.88 7.14 3.53
CA PHE A 163 -2.54 5.73 3.70
C PHE A 163 -3.75 4.79 3.77
N ASN A 164 -4.92 5.25 4.25
CA ASN A 164 -6.15 4.45 4.10
C ASN A 164 -6.55 4.32 2.64
N THR A 165 -6.42 5.40 1.87
CA THR A 165 -6.72 5.39 0.43
C THR A 165 -5.78 4.44 -0.30
N LYS A 166 -4.46 4.53 -0.06
CA LYS A 166 -3.45 3.62 -0.60
C LYS A 166 -3.75 2.15 -0.25
N PHE A 167 -4.04 1.88 1.03
CA PHE A 167 -4.38 0.54 1.50
C PHE A 167 -5.61 -0.02 0.78
N LYS A 168 -6.66 0.80 0.56
CA LYS A 168 -7.84 0.36 -0.17
C LYS A 168 -7.57 -0.02 -1.63
N ILE A 169 -6.57 0.59 -2.28
CA ILE A 169 -6.14 0.17 -3.63
C ILE A 169 -5.60 -1.26 -3.56
N TYR A 170 -4.69 -1.54 -2.62
CA TYR A 170 -4.17 -2.89 -2.42
C TYR A 170 -5.25 -3.92 -2.08
N THR A 171 -6.17 -3.59 -1.17
CA THR A 171 -7.23 -4.52 -0.78
C THR A 171 -8.28 -4.74 -1.86
N SER A 172 -8.29 -3.90 -2.90
CA SER A 172 -9.09 -4.12 -4.11
C SER A 172 -8.41 -5.07 -5.11
N GLY A 173 -7.25 -5.63 -4.76
CA GLY A 173 -6.52 -6.60 -5.58
C GLY A 173 -5.58 -5.96 -6.61
N HIS A 174 -5.35 -4.65 -6.56
CA HIS A 174 -4.47 -3.91 -7.46
C HIS A 174 -3.21 -3.42 -6.75
N TRP A 175 -2.15 -3.14 -7.50
CA TRP A 175 -0.90 -2.63 -6.99
C TRP A 175 -0.64 -1.20 -7.48
N PRO A 176 -0.75 -0.17 -6.62
CA PRO A 176 -0.29 1.18 -6.98
C PRO A 176 1.23 1.18 -7.19
N LEU A 177 1.70 1.54 -8.38
CA LEU A 177 3.12 1.51 -8.73
C LEU A 177 3.79 2.84 -8.38
N THR A 178 3.65 3.84 -9.24
CA THR A 178 4.34 5.13 -9.13
C THR A 178 3.82 6.13 -10.16
N MET A 179 4.26 7.38 -10.03
CA MET A 179 4.20 8.37 -11.10
C MET A 179 5.34 8.15 -12.10
N LEU A 180 4.99 8.12 -13.37
CA LEU A 180 5.95 8.17 -14.46
C LEU A 180 5.42 9.10 -15.56
N LYS A 181 6.22 10.13 -15.89
CA LYS A 181 5.80 11.24 -16.75
C LYS A 181 4.58 11.94 -16.15
N SER A 182 3.44 11.95 -16.85
CA SER A 182 2.19 12.56 -16.39
C SER A 182 1.13 11.54 -15.96
N PHE A 183 1.51 10.28 -15.78
CA PHE A 183 0.57 9.21 -15.45
C PHE A 183 0.91 8.53 -14.13
N PHE A 184 -0.11 8.28 -13.32
CA PHE A 184 -0.04 7.37 -12.19
C PHE A 184 -0.34 5.96 -12.67
N TRP A 185 0.60 5.06 -12.44
CA TRP A 185 0.51 3.68 -12.90
C TRP A 185 0.02 2.76 -11.78
N VAL A 186 -0.86 1.84 -12.17
CA VAL A 186 -1.34 0.73 -11.34
C VAL A 186 -1.12 -0.56 -12.10
N PHE A 187 -0.73 -1.62 -11.40
CA PHE A 187 -0.77 -2.98 -11.91
C PHE A 187 -2.05 -3.66 -11.40
#